data_AF-A0AAW5RBD1-F1
#
_entry.id   AF-A0AAW5RBD1-F1
#
_cell.length_a   1.000
_cell.length_b   1.000
_cell.length_c   1.000
_cell.angle_alpha   90.00
_cell.angle_beta   90.00
_cell.angle_gamma   90.00
#
_symmetry.space_group_name_H-M   'P 1'
#
loop_
_entity.id
_entity.type
_entity.pdbx_description
1 polymer ?
#
loop_
_entity_poly.entity_id
_entity_poly.type
_entity_poly.pdbx_seq_one_letter_code
_entity_poly.pdbx_strand_id
1 'polypeptide(L)'
;MKTQRILLSLFTVFIPSISDAKIATFSWQNELCEYKGVYETNKFTVKQLNDTIKMMQSRHSTQLNSKSYAFHPDDIAKINLIAIQEEYKVQKKALNNLHPLPIKEFQQLKNDLIQNLDQEYQHNYLTALAFTQPTKLLTSTFAPQCLNQAKALNAQDKLSLINNAKLSLQRENQLELKLGNDPQFLMKRSKDFDIKLKSKNAVQYAQIQLIREWSNCANPHETKNDQLEQIFRKKVFIQSKEVYCDQP
;
A
#
# COMPACT_ATOMS: atom_id res chain seq x y z
N MET A 1 89.77 19.04 -7.64
CA MET A 1 88.48 19.78 -7.52
C MET A 1 87.34 18.82 -7.84
N LYS A 2 86.57 18.39 -6.83
CA LYS A 2 85.31 17.63 -7.00
C LYS A 2 84.24 18.38 -6.21
N THR A 3 83.28 18.96 -6.93
CA THR A 3 82.14 19.68 -6.38
C THR A 3 81.00 18.70 -6.18
N GLN A 4 80.65 18.43 -4.92
CA GLN A 4 79.56 17.55 -4.54
C GLN A 4 78.27 18.38 -4.48
N ARG A 5 77.36 18.17 -5.45
CA ARG A 5 76.03 18.80 -5.46
C ARG A 5 75.11 17.99 -4.56
N ILE A 6 74.63 18.60 -3.49
CA ILE A 6 73.60 18.05 -2.61
C ILE A 6 72.24 18.35 -3.25
N LEU A 7 71.52 17.31 -3.68
CA LEU A 7 70.10 17.40 -4.03
C LEU A 7 69.28 17.42 -2.73
N LEU A 8 68.57 18.52 -2.49
CA LEU A 8 67.52 18.61 -1.47
C LEU A 8 66.20 18.14 -2.09
N SER A 9 65.76 16.93 -1.73
CA SER A 9 64.43 16.42 -2.05
C SER A 9 63.41 17.02 -1.09
N LEU A 10 62.51 17.88 -1.60
CA LEU A 10 61.34 18.35 -0.86
C LEU A 10 60.34 17.19 -0.70
N PHE A 11 60.23 16.67 0.52
CA PHE A 11 59.08 15.85 0.92
C PHE A 11 57.88 16.76 1.17
N THR A 12 56.93 16.76 0.24
CA THR A 12 55.59 17.32 0.46
C THR A 12 54.80 16.36 1.33
N VAL A 13 54.71 16.66 2.62
CA VAL A 13 53.81 15.97 3.54
C VAL A 13 52.39 16.39 3.21
N PHE A 14 51.67 15.53 2.48
CA PHE A 14 50.21 15.63 2.40
C PHE A 14 49.65 15.32 3.78
N ILE A 15 49.28 16.36 4.52
CA ILE A 15 48.47 16.23 5.73
C ILE A 15 47.03 16.01 5.24
N PRO A 16 46.44 14.80 5.35
CA PRO A 16 45.04 14.63 5.05
C PRO A 16 44.25 15.54 6.00
N SER A 17 43.48 16.46 5.44
CA SER A 17 42.54 17.26 6.22
C SER A 17 41.55 16.30 6.86
N ILE A 18 41.69 16.07 8.16
CA ILE A 18 40.70 15.34 8.95
C ILE A 18 39.45 16.21 8.92
N SER A 19 38.52 15.87 8.04
CA SER A 19 37.22 16.52 7.98
C SER A 19 36.49 16.11 9.25
N ASP A 20 36.41 17.02 10.22
CA ASP A 20 35.61 16.82 11.42
C ASP A 20 34.18 16.47 11.00
N ALA A 21 33.76 15.24 11.29
CA ALA A 21 32.42 14.77 10.97
C ALA A 21 31.43 15.68 11.70
N LYS A 22 30.67 16.47 10.94
CA LYS A 22 29.62 17.33 11.50
C LYS A 22 28.48 16.43 11.95
N ILE A 23 28.34 16.26 13.26
CA ILE A 23 27.33 15.42 13.89
C ILE A 23 26.07 16.24 14.21
N ALA A 24 24.89 15.65 14.03
CA ALA A 24 23.61 16.21 14.47
C ALA A 24 22.74 15.15 15.13
N THR A 25 21.67 15.60 15.79
CA THR A 25 20.67 14.71 16.38
C THR A 25 19.36 14.80 15.60
N PHE A 26 18.70 13.66 15.43
CA PHE A 26 17.40 13.53 14.81
C PHE A 26 16.48 12.73 15.73
N SER A 27 15.20 13.12 15.77
CA SER A 27 14.19 12.39 16.56
C SER A 27 13.07 11.97 15.61
N TRP A 28 12.52 10.79 15.85
CA TRP A 28 11.40 10.25 15.08
C TRP A 28 10.54 9.37 15.98
N GLN A 29 9.35 9.03 15.49
CA GLN A 29 8.46 8.12 16.19
C GLN A 29 7.83 7.13 15.21
N ASN A 30 7.53 5.94 15.71
CA ASN A 30 6.55 5.04 15.09
C ASN A 30 5.26 5.08 15.93
N GLU A 31 4.34 4.15 15.68
CA GLU A 31 3.04 4.11 16.37
C GLU A 31 3.15 3.90 17.89
N LEU A 32 4.25 3.32 18.37
CA LEU A 32 4.39 2.89 19.77
C LEU A 32 5.53 3.58 20.51
N CYS A 33 6.51 4.12 19.81
CA CYS A 33 7.77 4.56 20.40
C CYS A 33 8.30 5.85 19.77
N GLU A 34 8.88 6.68 20.61
CA GLU A 34 9.73 7.81 20.26
C GLU A 34 11.21 7.42 20.36
N TYR A 35 12.00 7.88 19.39
CA TYR A 35 13.42 7.60 19.28
C TYR A 35 14.22 8.88 19.07
N LYS A 36 15.49 8.82 19.47
CA LYS A 36 16.47 9.86 19.22
C LYS A 36 17.79 9.24 18.79
N GLY A 37 18.37 9.76 17.72
CA GLY A 37 19.59 9.22 17.12
C GLY A 37 20.56 10.31 16.70
N VAL A 38 21.85 10.00 16.82
CA VAL A 38 22.95 10.87 16.44
C VAL A 38 23.55 10.39 15.12
N TYR A 39 23.65 11.27 14.13
CA TYR A 39 24.08 10.93 12.76
C TYR A 39 25.08 11.95 12.21
N GLU A 40 25.78 11.57 11.15
CA GLU A 40 26.73 12.43 10.45
C GLU A 40 26.03 13.20 9.32
N THR A 41 26.04 14.52 9.39
CA THR A 41 25.32 15.42 8.44
C THR A 41 25.94 15.47 7.05
N ASN A 42 27.18 15.02 6.89
CA ASN A 42 27.83 14.84 5.60
C ASN A 42 27.36 13.54 4.90
N LYS A 43 26.81 12.56 5.63
CA LYS A 43 26.29 11.31 5.05
C LYS A 43 24.83 11.43 4.64
N PHE A 44 24.02 12.05 5.49
CA PHE A 44 22.58 12.11 5.32
C PHE A 44 22.02 13.50 5.60
N THR A 45 20.98 13.89 4.87
CA THR A 45 20.25 15.14 5.10
C THR A 45 19.01 14.90 5.95
N VAL A 46 18.54 15.93 6.67
CA VAL A 46 17.28 15.87 7.43
C VAL A 46 16.10 15.51 6.52
N LYS A 47 16.10 16.00 5.27
CA LYS A 47 15.08 15.65 4.28
C LYS A 47 15.04 14.16 3.98
N GLN A 48 16.21 13.52 3.80
CA GLN A 48 16.28 12.08 3.55
C GLN A 48 15.78 11.25 4.75
N LEU A 49 16.08 11.70 5.97
CA LEU A 49 15.58 11.06 7.19
C LEU A 49 14.05 11.15 7.27
N ASN A 50 13.49 12.35 7.10
CA ASN A 50 12.04 12.58 7.12
C ASN A 50 11.32 11.80 6.01
N ASP A 51 11.82 11.85 4.78
CA ASP A 51 11.21 11.13 3.65
C ASP A 51 11.24 9.60 3.89
N THR A 52 12.32 9.07 4.47
CA THR A 52 12.42 7.64 4.81
C THR A 52 11.43 7.24 5.90
N ILE A 53 11.29 8.03 6.97
CA ILE A 53 10.31 7.79 8.03
C ILE A 53 8.88 7.81 7.46
N LYS A 54 8.57 8.82 6.64
CA LYS A 54 7.25 8.92 6.00
C LYS A 54 6.93 7.68 5.17
N MET A 55 7.89 7.19 4.39
CA MET A 55 7.72 5.95 3.61
C MET A 55 7.52 4.72 4.50
N MET A 56 8.33 4.60 5.55
CA MET A 56 8.18 3.50 6.51
C MET A 56 6.79 3.51 7.13
N GLN A 57 6.30 4.66 7.61
CA GLN A 57 4.95 4.77 8.17
C GLN A 57 3.86 4.45 7.15
N SER A 58 4.03 4.84 5.89
CA SER A 58 3.02 4.63 4.83
C SER A 58 2.91 3.16 4.38
N ARG A 59 3.92 2.32 4.64
CA ARG A 59 4.03 0.95 4.10
C ARG A 59 2.92 -0.03 4.51
N HIS A 60 2.13 0.31 5.52
CA HIS A 60 1.04 -0.54 6.02
C HIS A 60 -0.34 0.09 5.80
N SER A 61 -0.40 1.18 5.03
CA SER A 61 -1.62 1.94 4.82
C SER A 61 -2.09 1.85 3.37
N THR A 62 -3.40 1.89 3.17
CA THR A 62 -4.00 2.20 1.87
C THR A 62 -3.58 3.60 1.45
N GLN A 63 -3.18 3.75 0.19
CA GLN A 63 -2.71 5.02 -0.33
C GLN A 63 -3.86 5.86 -0.91
N LEU A 64 -5.01 5.25 -1.22
CA LEU A 64 -6.19 5.90 -1.77
C LEU A 64 -7.38 5.80 -0.81
N ASN A 65 -8.09 6.93 -0.62
CA ASN A 65 -9.25 7.03 0.26
C ASN A 65 -10.56 7.21 -0.50
N SER A 66 -10.50 7.50 -1.80
CA SER A 66 -11.66 7.68 -2.65
C SER A 66 -12.55 6.43 -2.64
N LYS A 67 -13.88 6.66 -2.53
CA LYS A 67 -14.86 5.57 -2.49
C LYS A 67 -14.89 4.82 -3.81
N SER A 68 -14.44 3.57 -3.79
CA SER A 68 -14.44 2.67 -4.94
C SER A 68 -15.55 1.62 -4.92
N TYR A 69 -16.19 1.40 -3.76
CA TYR A 69 -17.16 0.33 -3.55
C TYR A 69 -18.47 0.86 -2.92
N ALA A 70 -19.59 0.21 -3.25
CA ALA A 70 -20.91 0.51 -2.71
C ALA A 70 -21.41 -0.65 -1.86
N PHE A 71 -21.87 -0.37 -0.63
CA PHE A 71 -22.47 -1.38 0.26
C PHE A 71 -24.00 -1.45 0.08
N HIS A 72 -24.60 -0.35 -0.35
CA HIS A 72 -26.01 -0.24 -0.67
C HIS A 72 -26.23 0.36 -2.07
N PRO A 73 -27.38 0.10 -2.72
CA PRO A 73 -27.70 0.67 -4.03
C PRO A 73 -27.55 2.20 -4.08
N ASP A 74 -27.92 2.91 -3.02
CA ASP A 74 -27.85 4.37 -2.96
C ASP A 74 -26.40 4.89 -2.84
N ASP A 75 -25.44 4.03 -2.49
CA ASP A 75 -24.02 4.39 -2.46
C ASP A 75 -23.38 4.40 -3.85
N ILE A 76 -23.99 3.72 -4.84
CA ILE A 76 -23.47 3.66 -6.22
C ILE A 76 -23.34 5.07 -6.80
N ALA A 77 -24.32 5.94 -6.53
CA ALA A 77 -24.30 7.34 -6.99
C ALA A 77 -23.22 8.20 -6.33
N LYS A 78 -22.61 7.73 -5.23
CA LYS A 78 -21.55 8.44 -4.50
C LYS A 78 -20.14 8.09 -5.01
N ILE A 79 -20.03 7.11 -5.91
CA ILE A 79 -18.77 6.70 -6.51
C ILE A 79 -18.36 7.74 -7.56
N ASN A 80 -17.14 8.27 -7.44
CA ASN A 80 -16.61 9.27 -8.36
C ASN A 80 -15.28 8.79 -8.95
N LEU A 81 -15.32 8.35 -10.21
CA LEU A 81 -14.14 7.85 -10.94
C LEU A 81 -13.06 8.93 -11.12
N ILE A 82 -13.45 10.18 -11.34
CA ILE A 82 -12.52 11.29 -11.51
C ILE A 82 -11.76 11.54 -10.20
N ALA A 83 -12.45 11.46 -9.06
CA ALA A 83 -11.82 11.62 -7.75
C ALA A 83 -10.73 10.54 -7.51
N ILE A 84 -11.01 9.28 -7.85
CA ILE A 84 -10.03 8.18 -7.75
C ILE A 84 -8.80 8.46 -8.63
N GLN A 85 -9.02 8.91 -9.87
CA GLN A 85 -7.93 9.21 -10.81
C GLN A 85 -7.07 10.39 -10.35
N GLU A 86 -7.68 11.46 -9.87
CA GLU A 86 -6.95 12.63 -9.39
C GLU A 86 -6.20 12.34 -8.08
N GLU A 87 -6.80 11.59 -7.15
CA GLU A 87 -6.11 11.16 -5.93
C GLU A 87 -4.88 10.31 -6.28
N TYR A 88 -5.02 9.34 -7.20
CA TYR A 88 -3.89 8.55 -7.67
C TYR A 88 -2.76 9.40 -8.24
N LYS A 89 -3.05 10.36 -9.12
CA LYS A 89 -2.02 11.27 -9.69
C LYS A 89 -1.31 12.07 -8.60
N VAL A 90 -2.05 12.60 -7.63
CA VAL A 90 -1.52 13.37 -6.50
C VAL A 90 -0.59 12.49 -5.65
N GLN A 91 -1.05 11.30 -5.26
CA GLN A 91 -0.26 10.39 -4.42
C GLN A 91 0.97 9.86 -5.16
N LYS A 92 0.84 9.53 -6.45
CA LYS A 92 1.96 9.06 -7.27
C LYS A 92 3.05 10.13 -7.38
N LYS A 93 2.65 11.39 -7.60
CA LYS A 93 3.57 12.53 -7.60
C LYS A 93 4.23 12.73 -6.23
N ALA A 94 3.46 12.61 -5.14
CA ALA A 94 3.98 12.72 -3.79
C ALA A 94 5.05 11.67 -3.49
N LEU A 95 4.79 10.39 -3.80
CA LEU A 95 5.76 9.29 -3.63
C LEU A 95 7.01 9.48 -4.49
N ASN A 96 6.84 9.87 -5.76
CA ASN A 96 7.97 10.12 -6.66
C ASN A 96 8.90 11.23 -6.14
N ASN A 97 8.35 12.25 -5.48
CA ASN A 97 9.10 13.37 -4.91
C ASN A 97 9.79 13.05 -3.57
N LEU A 98 9.60 11.85 -3.00
CA LEU A 98 10.33 11.42 -1.82
C LEU A 98 11.77 11.05 -2.20
N HIS A 99 12.71 11.49 -1.38
CA HIS A 99 14.14 11.24 -1.53
C HIS A 99 14.62 10.46 -0.31
N PRO A 100 14.34 9.14 -0.23
CA PRO A 100 14.79 8.34 0.90
C PRO A 100 16.32 8.28 0.98
N LEU A 101 16.80 7.78 2.11
CA LEU A 101 18.22 7.51 2.31
C LEU A 101 18.79 6.64 1.17
N PRO A 102 20.07 6.84 0.78
CA PRO A 102 20.73 6.07 -0.27
C PRO A 102 21.15 4.68 0.21
N ILE A 103 20.23 3.96 0.86
CA ILE A 103 20.38 2.61 1.38
C ILE A 103 19.40 1.73 0.61
N LYS A 104 19.88 0.56 0.13
CA LYS A 104 19.15 -0.32 -0.80
C LYS A 104 17.71 -0.60 -0.34
N GLU A 105 17.53 -0.89 0.94
CA GLU A 105 16.23 -1.26 1.51
C GLU A 105 15.21 -0.10 1.44
N PHE A 106 15.63 1.15 1.64
CA PHE A 106 14.74 2.30 1.54
C PHE A 106 14.50 2.72 0.09
N GLN A 107 15.46 2.52 -0.81
CA GLN A 107 15.21 2.70 -2.25
C GLN A 107 14.21 1.67 -2.77
N GLN A 108 14.34 0.41 -2.32
CA GLN A 108 13.37 -0.64 -2.64
C GLN A 108 11.99 -0.31 -2.09
N LEU A 109 11.89 0.13 -0.83
CA LEU A 109 10.63 0.54 -0.23
C LEU A 109 9.91 1.62 -1.04
N LYS A 110 10.64 2.57 -1.65
CA LYS A 110 10.02 3.59 -2.52
C LYS A 110 9.37 2.93 -3.73
N ASN A 111 10.07 2.00 -4.37
CA ASN A 111 9.58 1.29 -5.53
C ASN A 111 8.36 0.43 -5.17
N ASP A 112 8.41 -0.25 -4.03
CA ASP A 112 7.31 -1.08 -3.53
C ASP A 112 6.06 -0.23 -3.27
N LEU A 113 6.18 0.90 -2.56
CA LEU A 113 5.06 1.83 -2.34
C LEU A 113 4.45 2.36 -3.65
N ILE A 114 5.30 2.68 -4.63
CA ILE A 114 4.90 3.16 -5.94
C ILE A 114 4.15 2.07 -6.72
N GLN A 115 4.60 0.81 -6.64
CA GLN A 115 3.96 -0.33 -7.26
C GLN A 115 2.64 -0.67 -6.57
N ASN A 116 2.60 -0.68 -5.25
CA ASN A 116 1.39 -0.94 -4.46
C ASN A 116 0.32 0.10 -4.77
N LEU A 117 0.69 1.38 -4.85
CA LEU A 117 -0.22 2.44 -5.30
C LEU A 117 -0.79 2.19 -6.71
N ASP A 118 0.02 1.68 -7.65
CA ASP A 118 -0.48 1.35 -9.00
C ASP A 118 -1.49 0.19 -8.97
N GLN A 119 -1.20 -0.84 -8.18
CA GLN A 119 -2.09 -1.99 -8.00
C GLN A 119 -3.39 -1.59 -7.31
N GLU A 120 -3.30 -0.79 -6.24
CA GLU A 120 -4.46 -0.25 -5.52
C GLU A 120 -5.31 0.63 -6.43
N TYR A 121 -4.70 1.51 -7.24
CA TYR A 121 -5.42 2.31 -8.22
C TYR A 121 -6.16 1.45 -9.24
N GLN A 122 -5.48 0.46 -9.85
CA GLN A 122 -6.13 -0.42 -10.82
C GLN A 122 -7.31 -1.17 -10.20
N HIS A 123 -7.12 -1.72 -9.01
CA HIS A 123 -8.19 -2.39 -8.27
C HIS A 123 -9.36 -1.45 -7.97
N ASN A 124 -9.11 -0.30 -7.34
CA ASN A 124 -10.14 0.66 -6.94
C ASN A 124 -10.89 1.24 -8.15
N TYR A 125 -10.17 1.59 -9.21
CA TYR A 125 -10.78 2.12 -10.43
C TYR A 125 -11.69 1.09 -11.11
N LEU A 126 -11.26 -0.16 -11.23
CA LEU A 126 -12.05 -1.22 -11.84
C LEU A 126 -13.26 -1.60 -10.98
N THR A 127 -13.10 -1.70 -9.65
CA THR A 127 -14.22 -1.92 -8.72
C THR A 127 -15.29 -0.83 -8.86
N ALA A 128 -14.87 0.44 -8.91
CA ALA A 128 -15.76 1.57 -9.10
C ALA A 128 -16.45 1.56 -10.46
N LEU A 129 -15.68 1.30 -11.52
CA LEU A 129 -16.17 1.31 -12.89
C LEU A 129 -17.18 0.18 -13.15
N ALA A 130 -17.02 -0.97 -12.48
CA ALA A 130 -17.86 -2.15 -12.67
C ALA A 130 -19.35 -1.92 -12.38
N PHE A 131 -19.70 -0.94 -11.54
CA PHE A 131 -21.10 -0.59 -11.29
C PHE A 131 -21.81 0.00 -12.52
N THR A 132 -21.06 0.56 -13.47
CA THR A 132 -21.61 1.15 -14.71
C THR A 132 -21.16 0.41 -15.98
N GLN A 133 -19.96 -0.19 -15.96
CA GLN A 133 -19.35 -0.89 -17.10
C GLN A 133 -18.73 -2.22 -16.65
N PRO A 134 -19.55 -3.22 -16.24
CA PRO A 134 -19.07 -4.48 -15.69
C PRO A 134 -18.21 -5.30 -16.67
N THR A 135 -18.34 -5.07 -17.97
CA THR A 135 -17.53 -5.74 -19.01
C THR A 135 -16.05 -5.38 -18.92
N LYS A 136 -15.69 -4.27 -18.27
CA LYS A 136 -14.30 -3.87 -18.03
C LYS A 136 -13.57 -4.82 -17.08
N LEU A 137 -14.30 -5.61 -16.29
CA LEU A 137 -13.73 -6.66 -15.45
C LEU A 137 -13.37 -7.93 -16.23
N LEU A 138 -13.78 -8.08 -17.49
CA LEU A 138 -13.45 -9.21 -18.35
C LEU A 138 -12.01 -9.09 -18.88
N THR A 139 -11.04 -9.11 -17.97
CA THR A 139 -9.62 -8.96 -18.23
C THR A 139 -8.83 -10.16 -17.71
N SER A 140 -7.70 -10.47 -18.35
CA SER A 140 -6.72 -11.47 -17.91
C SER A 140 -5.64 -10.89 -16.98
N THR A 141 -5.75 -9.62 -16.58
CA THR A 141 -4.78 -8.96 -15.68
C THR A 141 -4.71 -9.61 -14.29
N PHE A 142 -5.83 -10.16 -13.81
CA PHE A 142 -5.92 -10.78 -12.49
C PHE A 142 -5.95 -12.32 -12.60
N ALA A 143 -5.89 -12.98 -11.45
CA ALA A 143 -5.91 -14.43 -11.40
C ALA A 143 -7.15 -15.03 -12.09
N PRO A 144 -7.06 -16.22 -12.72
CA PRO A 144 -8.14 -16.79 -13.54
C PRO A 144 -9.50 -16.90 -12.83
N GLN A 145 -9.50 -17.14 -11.51
CA GLN A 145 -10.73 -17.16 -10.73
C GLN A 145 -11.47 -15.81 -10.74
N CYS A 146 -10.75 -14.68 -10.79
CA CYS A 146 -11.33 -13.34 -10.89
C CYS A 146 -12.09 -13.15 -12.20
N LEU A 147 -11.59 -13.74 -13.30
CA LEU A 147 -12.29 -13.72 -14.59
C LEU A 147 -13.63 -14.47 -14.53
N ASN A 148 -13.72 -15.57 -13.79
CA ASN A 148 -14.98 -16.31 -13.63
C ASN A 148 -16.03 -15.48 -12.88
N GLN A 149 -15.61 -14.72 -11.86
CA GLN A 149 -16.52 -13.79 -11.16
C GLN A 149 -16.95 -12.63 -12.06
N ALA A 150 -16.04 -12.10 -12.88
CA ALA A 150 -16.39 -11.09 -13.87
C ALA A 150 -17.41 -11.61 -14.91
N LYS A 151 -17.27 -12.85 -15.38
CA LYS A 151 -18.25 -13.49 -16.27
C LYS A 151 -19.62 -13.63 -15.59
N ALA A 152 -19.64 -14.02 -14.32
CA ALA A 152 -20.87 -14.15 -13.55
C ALA A 152 -21.60 -12.79 -13.37
N LEU A 153 -20.86 -11.70 -13.19
CA LEU A 153 -21.39 -10.33 -13.17
C LEU A 153 -21.97 -9.88 -14.51
N ASN A 154 -21.40 -10.34 -15.63
CA ASN A 154 -21.82 -9.99 -16.99
C ASN A 154 -22.86 -10.97 -17.58
N ALA A 155 -23.68 -11.60 -16.73
CA ALA A 155 -24.77 -12.46 -17.20
C ALA A 155 -25.76 -11.68 -18.08
N GLN A 156 -26.27 -12.31 -19.14
CA GLN A 156 -27.11 -11.65 -20.14
C GLN A 156 -28.51 -11.29 -19.63
N ASP A 157 -29.02 -12.04 -18.65
CA ASP A 157 -30.36 -11.86 -18.11
C ASP A 157 -30.35 -11.66 -16.58
N LYS A 158 -31.42 -11.01 -16.11
CA LYS A 158 -31.62 -10.66 -14.69
C LYS A 158 -31.66 -11.90 -13.77
N LEU A 159 -32.27 -12.99 -14.21
CA LEU A 159 -32.43 -14.18 -13.37
C LEU A 159 -31.07 -14.85 -13.14
N SER A 160 -30.28 -14.99 -14.19
CA SER A 160 -28.90 -15.49 -14.11
C SER A 160 -28.04 -14.63 -13.20
N LEU A 161 -28.12 -13.30 -13.30
CA LEU A 161 -27.37 -12.39 -12.42
C LEU A 161 -27.74 -12.59 -10.94
N ILE A 162 -29.03 -12.68 -10.62
CA ILE A 162 -29.52 -12.91 -9.26
C ILE A 162 -29.04 -14.27 -8.73
N ASN A 163 -29.12 -15.32 -9.55
CA ASN A 163 -28.66 -16.65 -9.17
C ASN A 163 -27.15 -16.68 -8.93
N ASN A 164 -26.38 -16.01 -9.79
CA ASN A 164 -24.93 -15.86 -9.62
C ASN A 164 -24.59 -15.15 -8.30
N ALA A 165 -25.33 -14.10 -7.93
CA ALA A 165 -25.13 -13.40 -6.66
C ALA A 165 -25.46 -14.27 -5.44
N LYS A 166 -26.46 -15.15 -5.53
CA LYS A 166 -26.72 -16.14 -4.46
C LYS A 166 -25.58 -17.13 -4.31
N LEU A 167 -25.08 -17.68 -5.41
CA LEU A 167 -23.92 -18.58 -5.42
C LEU A 167 -22.67 -17.89 -4.86
N SER A 168 -22.49 -16.61 -5.19
CA SER A 168 -21.43 -15.76 -4.66
C SER A 168 -21.49 -15.69 -3.12
N LEU A 169 -22.64 -15.32 -2.56
CA LEU A 169 -22.82 -15.25 -1.11
C LEU A 169 -22.64 -16.63 -0.44
N GLN A 170 -23.08 -17.71 -1.08
CA GLN A 170 -22.89 -19.07 -0.57
C GLN A 170 -21.40 -19.44 -0.48
N ARG A 171 -20.62 -19.17 -1.54
CA ARG A 171 -19.16 -19.39 -1.53
C ARG A 171 -18.48 -18.57 -0.43
N GLU A 172 -18.89 -17.32 -0.27
CA GLU A 172 -18.38 -16.46 0.78
C GLU A 172 -18.68 -17.02 2.18
N ASN A 173 -19.94 -17.39 2.45
CA ASN A 173 -20.32 -17.97 3.74
C ASN A 173 -19.58 -19.29 4.05
N GLN A 174 -19.26 -20.09 3.02
CA GLN A 174 -18.43 -21.29 3.20
C GLN A 174 -17.00 -20.94 3.63
N LEU A 175 -16.44 -19.84 3.13
CA LEU A 175 -15.12 -19.35 3.57
C LEU A 175 -15.19 -18.81 5.00
N GLU A 176 -16.19 -17.97 5.30
CA GLU A 176 -16.39 -17.42 6.64
C GLU A 176 -16.58 -18.52 7.70
N LEU A 177 -17.28 -19.60 7.36
CA LEU A 177 -17.44 -20.76 8.24
C LEU A 177 -16.10 -21.46 8.53
N LYS A 178 -15.23 -21.60 7.52
CA LYS A 178 -13.88 -22.16 7.71
C LYS A 178 -12.99 -21.27 8.58
N LEU A 179 -13.28 -19.97 8.63
CA LEU A 179 -12.61 -19.01 9.51
C LEU A 179 -13.20 -18.98 10.93
N GLY A 180 -14.21 -19.82 11.23
CA GLY A 180 -14.77 -19.97 12.57
C GLY A 180 -15.95 -19.04 12.88
N ASN A 181 -16.54 -18.37 11.90
CA ASN A 181 -17.71 -17.54 12.12
C ASN A 181 -18.96 -18.37 12.48
N ASP A 182 -19.86 -17.77 13.27
CA ASP A 182 -21.09 -18.39 13.75
C ASP A 182 -22.04 -18.81 12.59
N PRO A 183 -22.42 -20.10 12.48
CA PRO A 183 -23.39 -20.56 11.50
C PRO A 183 -24.75 -19.85 11.56
N GLN A 184 -25.24 -19.46 12.74
CA GLN A 184 -26.52 -18.77 12.89
C GLN A 184 -26.47 -17.36 12.28
N PHE A 185 -25.37 -16.64 12.52
CA PHE A 185 -25.09 -15.37 11.86
C PHE A 185 -25.07 -15.51 10.33
N LEU A 186 -24.38 -16.53 9.79
CA LEU A 186 -24.30 -16.77 8.33
C LEU A 186 -25.66 -17.15 7.71
N MET A 187 -26.48 -17.92 8.44
CA MET A 187 -27.86 -18.20 8.03
C MET A 187 -28.71 -16.92 7.99
N LYS A 188 -28.63 -16.07 9.01
CA LYS A 188 -29.35 -14.80 9.05
C LYS A 188 -28.93 -13.90 7.89
N ARG A 189 -27.62 -13.76 7.66
CA ARG A 189 -27.05 -13.02 6.52
C ARG A 189 -27.61 -13.50 5.17
N SER A 190 -27.75 -14.81 4.99
CA SER A 190 -28.33 -15.40 3.77
C SER A 190 -29.81 -15.01 3.58
N LYS A 191 -30.61 -15.10 4.66
CA LYS A 191 -32.03 -14.69 4.65
C LYS A 191 -32.19 -13.20 4.33
N ASP A 192 -31.37 -12.35 4.95
CA ASP A 192 -31.39 -10.91 4.73
C ASP A 192 -31.04 -10.57 3.27
N PHE A 193 -30.11 -11.31 2.67
CA PHE A 193 -29.78 -11.15 1.25
C PHE A 193 -30.90 -11.63 0.32
N ASP A 194 -31.57 -12.74 0.63
CA ASP A 194 -32.74 -13.19 -0.14
C ASP A 194 -33.88 -12.16 -0.14
N ILE A 195 -34.07 -11.44 0.97
CA ILE A 195 -35.03 -10.32 1.04
C ILE A 195 -34.59 -9.19 0.10
N LYS A 196 -33.31 -8.81 0.13
CA LYS A 196 -32.75 -7.77 -0.77
C LYS A 196 -32.94 -8.12 -2.25
N LEU A 197 -32.76 -9.40 -2.62
CA LEU A 197 -32.93 -9.89 -3.99
C LEU A 197 -34.40 -9.97 -4.46
N LYS A 198 -35.38 -9.76 -3.56
CA LYS A 198 -36.81 -9.62 -3.89
C LYS A 198 -37.27 -8.16 -3.95
N SER A 199 -36.39 -7.21 -3.63
CA SER A 199 -36.71 -5.78 -3.62
C SER A 199 -36.69 -5.15 -5.02
N LYS A 200 -37.17 -3.90 -5.12
CA LYS A 200 -37.04 -3.08 -6.34
C LYS A 200 -35.59 -2.90 -6.80
N ASN A 201 -34.63 -3.00 -5.88
CA ASN A 201 -33.19 -2.83 -6.13
C ASN A 201 -32.45 -4.18 -6.25
N ALA A 202 -33.17 -5.27 -6.56
CA ALA A 202 -32.59 -6.62 -6.62
C ALA A 202 -31.35 -6.72 -7.53
N VAL A 203 -31.37 -6.04 -8.68
CA VAL A 203 -30.25 -6.04 -9.64
C VAL A 203 -29.02 -5.36 -9.03
N GLN A 204 -29.19 -4.19 -8.41
CA GLN A 204 -28.10 -3.47 -7.77
C GLN A 204 -27.51 -4.28 -6.61
N TYR A 205 -28.35 -4.93 -5.80
CA TYR A 205 -27.85 -5.82 -4.74
C TYR A 205 -27.08 -7.03 -5.28
N ALA A 206 -27.52 -7.60 -6.39
CA ALA A 206 -26.80 -8.69 -7.06
C ALA A 206 -25.44 -8.21 -7.60
N GLN A 207 -25.39 -7.04 -8.24
CA GLN A 207 -24.16 -6.42 -8.71
C GLN A 207 -23.19 -6.14 -7.57
N ILE A 208 -23.67 -5.53 -6.48
CA ILE A 208 -22.87 -5.25 -5.27
C ILE A 208 -22.19 -6.51 -4.75
N GLN A 209 -22.91 -7.62 -4.63
CA GLN A 209 -22.35 -8.88 -4.14
C GLN A 209 -21.30 -9.47 -5.10
N LEU A 210 -21.58 -9.46 -6.40
CA LEU A 210 -20.66 -10.01 -7.42
C LEU A 210 -19.39 -9.15 -7.59
N ILE A 211 -19.54 -7.82 -7.52
CA ILE A 211 -18.39 -6.89 -7.48
C ILE A 211 -17.57 -7.10 -6.20
N ARG A 212 -18.22 -7.42 -5.07
CA ARG A 212 -17.50 -7.77 -3.82
C ARG A 212 -16.62 -9.00 -4.00
N GLU A 213 -17.19 -10.06 -4.56
CA GLU A 213 -16.46 -11.32 -4.77
C GLU A 213 -15.28 -11.10 -5.72
N TRP A 214 -15.49 -10.34 -6.81
CA TRP A 214 -14.41 -9.95 -7.71
C TRP A 214 -13.34 -9.09 -7.02
N SER A 215 -13.74 -8.08 -6.26
CA SER A 215 -12.82 -7.17 -5.56
C SER A 215 -11.97 -7.92 -4.53
N ASN A 216 -12.58 -8.80 -3.74
CA ASN A 216 -11.82 -9.66 -2.81
C ASN A 216 -10.85 -10.59 -3.53
N CYS A 217 -11.18 -11.04 -4.75
CA CYS A 217 -10.30 -11.85 -5.57
C CYS A 217 -9.12 -11.07 -6.15
N ALA A 218 -9.39 -9.84 -6.61
CA ALA A 218 -8.45 -8.97 -7.31
C ALA A 218 -7.61 -8.11 -6.37
N ASN A 219 -7.90 -8.13 -5.06
CA ASN A 219 -7.19 -7.34 -4.06
C ASN A 219 -5.70 -7.72 -4.03
N PRO A 220 -4.77 -6.77 -4.24
CA PRO A 220 -3.35 -7.06 -4.16
C PRO A 220 -2.97 -7.56 -2.76
N HIS A 221 -2.25 -8.69 -2.70
CA HIS A 221 -1.64 -9.17 -1.47
C HIS A 221 -0.22 -8.62 -1.36
N GLU A 222 0.08 -7.91 -0.27
CA GLU A 222 1.42 -7.39 0.00
C GLU A 222 2.23 -8.32 0.91
N THR A 223 3.50 -8.52 0.59
CA THR A 223 4.50 -9.12 1.49
C THR A 223 5.26 -8.03 2.23
N LYS A 224 5.43 -8.22 3.54
CA LYS A 224 6.00 -7.21 4.46
C LYS A 224 7.48 -7.47 4.72
N ASN A 225 8.27 -6.40 4.81
CA ASN A 225 9.59 -6.42 5.43
C ASN A 225 9.55 -5.67 6.77
N ASP A 226 9.45 -6.41 7.86
CA ASP A 226 9.31 -5.84 9.21
C ASP A 226 10.64 -5.36 9.82
N GLN A 227 11.77 -5.52 9.12
CA GLN A 227 13.09 -5.16 9.65
C GLN A 227 13.52 -3.71 9.38
N LEU A 228 12.71 -2.93 8.65
CA LEU A 228 13.08 -1.58 8.20
C LEU A 228 13.46 -0.62 9.35
N GLU A 229 12.76 -0.70 10.49
CA GLU A 229 13.06 0.12 11.67
C GLU A 229 14.44 -0.21 12.24
N GLN A 230 14.75 -1.50 12.34
CA GLN A 230 16.06 -1.94 12.81
C GLN A 230 17.17 -1.51 11.85
N ILE A 231 16.93 -1.60 10.55
CA ILE A 231 17.89 -1.16 9.51
C ILE A 231 18.12 0.35 9.60
N PHE A 232 17.05 1.13 9.76
CA PHE A 232 17.11 2.59 9.93
C PHE A 232 18.01 2.93 11.13
N ARG A 233 17.73 2.33 12.28
CA ARG A 233 18.50 2.56 13.50
C ARG A 233 19.97 2.20 13.38
N LYS A 234 20.28 1.02 12.83
CA LYS A 234 21.65 0.47 12.78
C LYS A 234 22.53 1.10 11.70
N LYS A 235 21.96 1.46 10.54
CA LYS A 235 22.74 1.98 9.40
C LYS A 235 22.86 3.49 9.36
N VAL A 236 21.95 4.21 10.02
CA VAL A 236 21.85 5.67 9.89
C VAL A 236 22.52 6.40 11.06
N PHE A 237 22.41 5.84 12.26
CA PHE A 237 22.85 6.51 13.48
C PHE A 237 24.10 5.86 14.06
N ILE A 238 25.04 6.69 14.49
CA ILE A 238 26.20 6.30 15.30
C ILE A 238 25.71 5.69 16.62
N GLN A 239 24.69 6.32 17.21
CA GLN A 239 23.98 5.86 18.38
C GLN A 239 22.51 6.24 18.27
N SER A 240 21.62 5.34 18.66
CA SER A 240 20.18 5.64 18.78
C SER A 240 19.64 5.07 20.09
N LYS A 241 18.67 5.75 20.67
CA LYS A 241 17.96 5.30 21.87
C LYS A 241 16.45 5.43 21.70
N GLU A 242 15.74 4.51 22.31
CA GLU A 242 14.33 4.68 22.65
C GLU A 242 14.24 5.75 23.74
N VAL A 243 13.37 6.72 23.54
CA VAL A 243 13.13 7.82 24.48
C VAL A 243 11.92 7.48 25.34
N TYR A 244 10.86 7.01 24.70
CA TYR A 244 9.61 6.63 25.33
C TYR A 244 8.91 5.59 24.44
N CYS A 245 8.25 4.61 25.05
CA CYS A 245 7.35 3.70 24.35
C CYS A 245 6.08 3.52 25.18
N ASP A 246 4.93 3.56 24.52
CA ASP A 246 3.65 3.21 25.14
C ASP A 246 3.70 1.74 25.58
N GLN A 247 3.22 1.46 26.80
CA GLN A 247 3.05 0.09 27.26
C GLN A 247 1.83 -0.54 26.58
N PRO A 248 1.89 -1.83 26.20
CA PRO A 248 0.77 -2.55 25.58
C PRO A 248 -0.50 -2.58 26.45
#